data_AF-A0A1B8UNT2-F1
#
_entry.id   AF-A0A1B8UNT2-F1
#
_cell.length_a   1.000
_cell.length_b   1.000
_cell.length_c   1.000
_cell.angle_alpha   90.00
_cell.angle_beta   90.00
_cell.angle_gamma   90.00
#
_symmetry.space_group_name_H-M   'P 1'
#
loop_
_entity.id
_entity.type
_entity.pdbx_description
1 polymer ?
#
loop_
_entity_poly.entity_id
_entity_poly.type
_entity_poly.pdbx_seq_one_letter_code
_entity_poly.pdbx_strand_id
1 'polypeptide(L)'
;MDDLSWAFYDMKFKEIIREKTENEFEDFFSKVMQIKYKDNFMPCRPWGKDGDKKNDGYLINERHLFAVNGPQSLNQNRMIAKIKSDFSGALDYWEEYFEKWSFVHNQNSLPPRINKELLILSTQYTSIKFTFWGPSEIRNILFSLEEVCIRDILGPVPSKINYTTLKLRA
;
A
#
# COMPACT_ATOMS: atom_id res chain seq x y z
N MET A 1 -22.00 9.34 -2.48
CA MET A 1 -21.29 9.35 -3.76
C MET A 1 -22.18 8.85 -4.89
N ASP A 2 -22.30 9.64 -5.96
CA ASP A 2 -22.98 9.24 -7.20
C ASP A 2 -22.07 8.41 -8.12
N ASP A 3 -22.66 7.80 -9.15
CA ASP A 3 -21.96 6.91 -10.09
C ASP A 3 -20.81 7.61 -10.84
N LEU A 4 -20.98 8.88 -11.19
CA LEU A 4 -19.96 9.66 -11.90
C LEU A 4 -18.73 9.91 -11.02
N SER A 5 -18.97 10.31 -9.77
CA SER A 5 -17.93 10.51 -8.77
C SER A 5 -17.20 9.21 -8.48
N TRP A 6 -17.93 8.10 -8.36
CA TRP A 6 -17.33 6.79 -8.16
C TRP A 6 -16.41 6.38 -9.32
N ALA A 7 -16.87 6.53 -10.57
CA ALA A 7 -16.08 6.23 -11.75
C ALA A 7 -14.83 7.11 -11.85
N PHE A 8 -14.96 8.40 -11.52
CA PHE A 8 -13.83 9.33 -11.54
C PHE A 8 -12.79 8.98 -10.47
N TYR A 9 -13.22 8.70 -9.24
CA TYR A 9 -12.32 8.27 -8.18
C TYR A 9 -11.65 6.93 -8.49
N ASP A 10 -12.38 5.96 -9.05
CA ASP A 10 -11.80 4.68 -9.45
C ASP A 10 -10.73 4.85 -10.53
N MET A 11 -10.97 5.74 -11.51
CA MET A 11 -9.97 6.11 -12.51
C MET A 11 -8.73 6.75 -11.86
N LYS A 12 -8.93 7.69 -10.91
CA LYS A 12 -7.83 8.33 -10.19
C LYS A 12 -7.02 7.36 -9.34
N PHE A 13 -7.70 6.41 -8.69
CA PHE A 13 -7.04 5.34 -7.96
C PHE A 13 -6.15 4.50 -8.87
N LYS A 14 -6.67 4.07 -10.04
CA LYS A 14 -5.90 3.29 -11.03
C LYS A 14 -4.70 4.06 -11.58
N GLU A 15 -4.85 5.37 -11.82
CA GLU A 15 -3.74 6.25 -12.19
C GLU A 15 -2.68 6.26 -11.09
N ILE A 16 -3.06 6.54 -9.83
CA ILE A 16 -2.14 6.56 -8.69
C ILE A 16 -1.38 5.23 -8.53
N ILE A 17 -2.08 4.09 -8.59
CA ILE A 17 -1.44 2.77 -8.46
C ILE A 17 -0.39 2.54 -9.54
N ARG A 18 -0.62 3.03 -10.77
CA ARG A 18 0.30 2.86 -11.89
C ARG A 18 1.49 3.80 -11.81
N GLU A 19 1.25 5.07 -11.46
CA GLU A 19 2.28 6.11 -11.53
C GLU A 19 3.13 6.18 -10.25
N LYS A 20 2.54 5.97 -9.07
CA LYS A 20 3.28 6.06 -7.80
C LYS A 20 4.14 4.83 -7.60
N THR A 21 5.44 5.07 -7.44
CA THR A 21 6.47 4.05 -7.26
C THR A 21 7.40 4.43 -6.11
N GLU A 22 8.13 3.44 -5.60
CA GLU A 22 9.08 3.59 -4.50
C GLU A 22 8.45 4.34 -3.32
N ASN A 23 9.09 5.41 -2.84
CA ASN A 23 8.62 6.19 -1.71
C ASN A 23 7.24 6.81 -1.93
N GLU A 24 6.87 7.16 -3.17
CA GLU A 24 5.55 7.75 -3.44
C GLU A 24 4.42 6.75 -3.19
N PHE A 25 4.66 5.46 -3.49
CA PHE A 25 3.69 4.41 -3.22
C PHE A 25 3.56 4.13 -1.73
N GLU A 26 4.68 4.12 -1.00
CA GLU A 26 4.71 4.03 0.46
C GLU A 26 3.94 5.20 1.11
N ASP A 27 4.19 6.43 0.67
CA ASP A 27 3.49 7.63 1.14
C ASP A 27 1.98 7.52 0.93
N PHE A 28 1.58 7.04 -0.25
CA PHE A 28 0.18 6.84 -0.58
C PHE A 28 -0.47 5.78 0.33
N PHE A 29 0.17 4.62 0.48
CA PHE A 29 -0.31 3.57 1.38
C PHE A 29 -0.44 4.10 2.80
N SER A 30 0.60 4.76 3.31
CA SER A 30 0.64 5.33 4.65
C SER A 30 -0.47 6.36 4.86
N LYS A 31 -0.73 7.23 3.88
CA LYS A 31 -1.84 8.21 3.95
C LYS A 31 -3.21 7.51 4.06
N VAL A 32 -3.47 6.49 3.24
CA VAL A 32 -4.72 5.73 3.28
C VAL A 32 -4.90 5.04 4.63
N MET A 33 -3.85 4.39 5.14
CA MET A 33 -3.90 3.67 6.40
C MET A 33 -4.07 4.60 7.60
N GLN A 34 -3.36 5.73 7.65
CA GLN A 34 -3.51 6.74 8.70
C GLN A 34 -4.94 7.30 8.77
N ILE A 35 -5.55 7.59 7.62
CA ILE A 35 -6.93 8.09 7.58
C ILE A 35 -7.93 7.02 8.04
N LYS A 36 -7.74 5.76 7.61
CA LYS A 36 -8.64 4.66 7.97
C LYS A 36 -8.57 4.30 9.45
N TYR A 37 -7.36 4.15 9.97
CA TYR A 37 -7.12 3.51 11.25
C TYR A 37 -6.70 4.48 12.34
N LYS A 38 -6.42 5.76 12.01
CA LYS A 38 -6.10 6.82 12.95
C LYS A 38 -4.95 6.39 13.89
N ASP A 39 -5.17 6.47 15.19
CA ASP A 39 -4.25 6.10 16.26
C ASP A 39 -3.90 4.61 16.31
N ASN A 40 -4.69 3.74 15.67
CA ASN A 40 -4.39 2.32 15.57
C ASN A 40 -3.32 2.00 14.50
N PHE A 41 -2.96 2.95 13.64
CA PHE A 41 -1.90 2.76 12.64
C PHE A 41 -0.69 3.65 12.93
N MET A 42 0.48 3.02 13.07
CA MET A 42 1.76 3.66 13.29
C MET A 42 2.55 3.71 11.98
N PRO A 43 2.64 4.85 11.29
CA PRO A 43 3.56 4.99 10.18
C PRO A 43 5.00 4.90 10.71
N CYS A 44 5.87 4.20 9.99
CA CYS A 44 7.28 4.15 10.32
C CYS A 44 8.07 4.81 9.19
N ARG A 45 9.06 5.62 9.55
CA ARG A 45 9.91 6.36 8.62
C ARG A 45 11.36 6.11 8.97
N PRO A 46 12.26 6.07 7.99
CA PRO A 46 13.67 5.89 8.27
C PRO A 46 14.22 7.05 9.12
N TRP A 47 14.96 6.73 10.17
CA TRP A 47 15.63 7.72 11.02
C TRP A 47 17.14 7.66 10.86
N GLY A 48 17.69 8.57 10.06
CA GLY A 48 19.14 8.69 9.85
C GLY A 48 19.77 7.35 9.45
N LYS A 49 20.76 6.89 10.23
CA LYS A 49 21.47 5.63 9.97
C LYS A 49 20.70 4.38 10.43
N ASP A 50 19.69 4.55 11.27
CA ASP A 50 18.95 3.42 11.85
C ASP A 50 17.97 2.80 10.85
N GLY A 51 17.59 3.55 9.81
CA GLY A 51 16.63 3.13 8.80
C GLY A 51 15.22 3.00 9.39
N ASP A 52 14.34 2.30 8.66
CA ASP A 52 12.94 2.00 9.03
C ASP A 52 12.79 0.63 9.72
N LYS A 53 13.91 -0.09 9.90
CA LYS A 53 13.93 -1.48 10.39
C LYS A 53 12.92 -2.39 9.66
N LYS A 54 12.75 -2.21 8.35
CA LYS A 54 11.86 -3.01 7.49
C LYS A 54 10.38 -2.96 7.86
N ASN A 55 9.97 -1.85 8.47
CA ASN A 55 8.60 -1.55 8.83
C ASN A 55 8.20 -0.26 8.12
N ASP A 56 7.22 -0.34 7.22
CA ASP A 56 6.67 0.83 6.53
C ASP A 56 5.33 1.28 7.15
N GLY A 57 4.84 0.52 8.14
CA GLY A 57 3.59 0.77 8.84
C GLY A 57 3.22 -0.41 9.74
N TYR A 58 2.57 -0.12 10.87
CA TYR A 58 2.18 -1.13 11.83
C TYR A 58 0.77 -0.88 12.38
N LEU A 59 -0.07 -1.91 12.39
CA LEU A 59 -1.43 -1.84 12.94
C LEU A 59 -1.46 -2.49 14.32
N ILE A 60 -1.70 -1.67 15.35
CA ILE A 60 -1.45 -2.00 16.76
C ILE A 60 -2.31 -3.18 17.21
N ASN A 61 -3.63 -3.03 17.07
CA ASN A 61 -4.58 -4.03 17.57
C ASN A 61 -4.48 -5.37 16.84
N GLU A 62 -3.91 -5.38 15.63
CA GLU A 62 -3.74 -6.60 14.83
C GLU A 62 -2.35 -7.21 14.93
N ARG A 63 -1.42 -6.53 15.62
CA ARG A 63 0.01 -6.88 15.64
C ARG A 63 0.52 -7.16 14.22
N HIS A 64 0.18 -6.25 13.31
CA HIS A 64 0.34 -6.43 11.86
C HIS A 64 1.34 -5.45 11.28
N LEU A 65 2.48 -5.98 10.84
CA LEU A 65 3.57 -5.25 10.21
C LEU A 65 3.43 -5.25 8.68
N PHE A 66 3.64 -4.09 8.06
CA PHE A 66 3.59 -3.92 6.62
C PHE A 66 4.98 -3.60 6.07
N ALA A 67 5.38 -4.34 5.04
CA ALA A 67 6.50 -4.03 4.16
C ALA A 67 5.94 -3.61 2.79
N VAL A 68 6.11 -2.35 2.42
CA VAL A 68 5.51 -1.73 1.25
C VAL A 68 6.53 -1.63 0.13
N ASN A 69 6.13 -2.05 -1.07
CA ASN A 69 7.01 -2.09 -2.22
C ASN A 69 6.25 -1.75 -3.51
N GLY A 70 6.44 -0.52 -4.02
CA GLY A 70 5.92 -0.10 -5.32
C GLY A 70 7.01 -0.04 -6.39
N PRO A 71 7.54 -1.15 -6.91
CA PRO A 71 8.67 -1.10 -7.83
C PRO A 71 8.28 -0.40 -9.14
N GLN A 72 9.19 0.40 -9.70
CA GLN A 72 8.99 1.05 -11.00
C GLN A 72 8.86 0.04 -12.16
N SER A 73 9.56 -1.09 -12.07
CA SER A 73 9.46 -2.18 -13.03
C SER A 73 9.50 -3.53 -12.33
N LEU A 74 8.77 -4.49 -12.89
CA LEU A 74 8.66 -5.82 -12.32
C LEU A 74 9.88 -6.67 -12.69
N ASN A 75 10.80 -6.82 -11.74
CA ASN A 75 11.89 -7.79 -11.81
C ASN A 75 11.68 -8.86 -10.72
N GLN A 76 11.41 -10.09 -11.15
CA GLN A 76 11.07 -11.19 -10.23
C GLN A 76 12.19 -11.49 -9.22
N ASN A 77 13.45 -11.51 -9.67
CA ASN A 77 14.58 -11.80 -8.78
C ASN A 77 14.76 -10.69 -7.74
N ARG A 78 14.66 -9.43 -8.16
CA ARG A 78 14.75 -8.27 -7.25
C ARG A 78 13.61 -8.28 -6.23
N MET A 79 12.38 -8.56 -6.66
CA MET A 79 11.23 -8.60 -5.76
C MET A 79 11.34 -9.75 -4.76
N ILE A 80 11.75 -10.95 -5.20
CA ILE A 80 12.00 -12.09 -4.30
C ILE A 80 13.09 -11.75 -3.27
N ALA A 81 14.19 -11.14 -3.71
CA ALA A 81 15.26 -10.71 -2.80
C ALA A 81 14.75 -9.68 -1.79
N LYS A 82 13.93 -8.71 -2.22
CA LYS A 82 13.33 -7.71 -1.33
C LYS A 82 12.37 -8.34 -0.32
N ILE A 83 11.47 -9.22 -0.74
CA ILE A 83 10.58 -9.96 0.16
C ILE A 83 11.38 -10.67 1.26
N LYS A 84 12.43 -11.41 0.89
CA LYS A 84 13.27 -12.13 1.86
C LYS A 84 13.98 -11.17 2.80
N SER A 85 14.61 -10.13 2.26
CA SER A 85 15.37 -9.16 3.05
C SER A 85 14.49 -8.33 3.99
N ASP A 86 13.29 -7.97 3.55
CA ASP A 86 12.36 -7.20 4.37
C ASP A 86 11.77 -8.07 5.47
N PHE A 87 11.36 -9.31 5.15
CA PHE A 87 10.86 -10.23 6.16
C PHE A 87 11.94 -10.63 7.18
N SER A 88 13.15 -10.97 6.75
CA SER A 88 14.23 -11.34 7.68
C SER A 88 14.59 -10.17 8.59
N GLY A 89 14.73 -8.96 8.03
CA GLY A 89 15.02 -7.76 8.84
C GLY A 89 13.87 -7.38 9.77
N ALA A 90 12.62 -7.64 9.37
CA ALA A 90 11.47 -7.47 10.24
C ALA A 90 11.49 -8.47 11.40
N LEU A 91 11.82 -9.73 11.13
CA LEU A 91 11.96 -10.76 12.17
C LEU A 91 13.08 -10.39 13.15
N ASP A 92 14.27 -10.05 12.65
CA ASP A 92 15.45 -9.73 13.47
C ASP A 92 15.21 -8.63 14.51
N TYR A 93 14.29 -7.69 14.23
CA TYR A 93 14.06 -6.52 15.08
C TYR A 93 12.68 -6.52 15.76
N TRP A 94 11.64 -7.07 15.12
CA TRP A 94 10.25 -6.94 15.54
C TRP A 94 9.56 -8.26 15.90
N GLU A 95 10.24 -9.42 15.87
CA GLU A 95 9.62 -10.74 16.04
C GLU A 95 8.62 -10.82 17.21
N GLU A 96 8.96 -10.28 18.39
CA GLU A 96 8.09 -10.31 19.58
C GLU A 96 6.85 -9.39 19.48
N TYR A 97 6.79 -8.53 18.47
CA TYR A 97 5.79 -7.47 18.34
C TYR A 97 4.77 -7.71 17.23
N PHE A 98 4.96 -8.67 16.31
CA PHE A 98 3.99 -8.93 15.26
C PHE A 98 3.61 -10.40 15.15
N GLU A 99 2.35 -10.64 14.79
CA GLU A 99 1.80 -11.97 14.49
C GLU A 99 1.33 -12.06 13.03
N LYS A 100 1.24 -10.91 12.35
CA LYS A 100 0.90 -10.80 10.94
C LYS A 100 1.93 -9.97 10.21
N TRP A 101 2.32 -10.43 9.03
CA TRP A 101 3.23 -9.70 8.16
C TRP A 101 2.61 -9.59 6.77
N SER A 102 2.68 -8.39 6.17
CA SER A 102 2.23 -8.18 4.80
C SER A 102 3.26 -7.57 3.90
N PHE A 103 3.44 -8.20 2.75
CA PHE A 103 4.07 -7.57 1.62
C PHE A 103 3.02 -6.87 0.76
N VAL A 104 3.11 -5.54 0.67
CA VAL A 104 2.18 -4.68 -0.06
C VAL A 104 2.82 -4.25 -1.39
N HIS A 105 2.08 -4.36 -2.50
CA HIS A 105 2.60 -4.00 -3.83
C HIS A 105 1.61 -3.25 -4.72
N ASN A 106 2.14 -2.50 -5.69
CA ASN A 106 1.35 -1.75 -6.69
C ASN A 106 1.03 -2.55 -7.97
N GLN A 107 1.43 -3.81 -8.05
CA GLN A 107 1.22 -4.65 -9.23
C GLN A 107 -0.20 -5.25 -9.27
N ASN A 108 -0.83 -5.28 -10.45
CA ASN A 108 -2.15 -5.89 -10.63
C ASN A 108 -2.14 -7.41 -10.33
N SER A 109 -1.05 -8.08 -10.67
CA SER A 109 -0.84 -9.50 -10.38
C SER A 109 0.65 -9.80 -10.24
N LEU A 110 0.96 -10.85 -9.48
CA LEU A 110 2.33 -11.30 -9.26
C LEU A 110 2.64 -12.55 -10.12
N PRO A 111 3.83 -12.63 -10.72
CA PRO A 111 4.31 -13.82 -11.41
C PRO A 111 4.35 -15.06 -10.51
N PRO A 112 4.17 -16.27 -11.07
CA PRO A 112 4.13 -17.53 -10.31
C PRO A 112 5.32 -17.76 -9.38
N ARG A 113 6.52 -17.31 -9.76
CA ARG A 113 7.73 -17.50 -8.95
C ARG A 113 7.71 -16.68 -7.67
N ILE A 114 7.13 -15.48 -7.70
CA ILE A 114 6.93 -14.66 -6.51
C ILE A 114 5.87 -15.34 -5.64
N ASN A 115 4.72 -15.72 -6.19
CA ASN A 115 3.69 -16.44 -5.45
C ASN A 115 4.23 -17.70 -4.76
N LYS A 116 5.08 -18.47 -5.45
CA LYS A 116 5.74 -19.65 -4.87
C LYS A 116 6.61 -19.29 -3.67
N GLU A 117 7.41 -18.22 -3.77
CA GLU A 117 8.26 -17.77 -2.67
C GLU A 117 7.42 -17.36 -1.44
N LEU A 118 6.33 -16.65 -1.68
CA LEU A 118 5.40 -16.24 -0.63
C LEU A 118 4.79 -17.44 0.10
N LEU A 119 4.41 -18.48 -0.65
CA LEU A 119 3.93 -19.73 -0.08
C LEU A 119 5.03 -20.45 0.74
N ILE A 120 6.27 -20.49 0.24
CA ILE A 120 7.40 -21.08 0.97
C ILE A 120 7.61 -20.39 2.32
N LEU A 121 7.59 -19.06 2.36
CA LEU A 121 7.73 -18.32 3.62
C LEU A 121 6.59 -18.65 4.59
N SER A 122 5.35 -18.71 4.10
CA SER A 122 4.19 -19.04 4.93
C SER A 122 4.21 -20.45 5.51
N THR A 123 4.87 -21.41 4.85
CA THR A 123 5.03 -22.77 5.38
C THR A 123 6.21 -22.91 6.33
N GLN A 124 7.25 -22.08 6.16
CA GLN A 124 8.42 -22.07 7.03
C GLN A 124 8.15 -21.43 8.40
N TYR A 125 7.32 -20.39 8.43
CA TYR A 125 7.06 -19.59 9.64
C TYR A 125 5.58 -19.67 10.02
N THR A 126 5.21 -20.73 10.74
CA THR A 126 3.80 -21.03 11.07
C THR A 126 3.23 -20.18 12.21
N SER A 127 4.08 -19.53 13.02
CA SER A 127 3.68 -18.59 14.06
C SER A 127 3.28 -17.21 13.52
N ILE A 128 3.66 -16.90 12.27
CA ILE A 128 3.40 -15.62 11.62
C ILE A 128 2.41 -15.82 10.48
N LYS A 129 1.31 -15.08 10.49
CA LYS A 129 0.37 -15.05 9.38
C LYS A 129 0.89 -14.15 8.26
N PHE A 130 1.17 -14.74 7.11
CA PHE A 130 1.50 -13.99 5.90
C PHE A 130 0.24 -13.58 5.17
N THR A 131 0.14 -12.29 4.84
CA THR A 131 -0.84 -11.80 3.86
C THR A 131 -0.16 -10.98 2.78
N PHE A 132 -0.80 -10.94 1.61
CA PHE A 132 -0.24 -10.32 0.42
C PHE A 132 -1.25 -9.34 -0.12
N TRP A 133 -0.88 -8.06 -0.13
CA TRP A 133 -1.79 -6.99 -0.48
C TRP A 133 -1.38 -6.41 -1.83
N GLY A 134 -2.33 -6.45 -2.75
CA GLY A 134 -2.24 -5.74 -4.01
C GLY A 134 -3.08 -4.46 -3.99
N PRO A 135 -3.30 -3.88 -5.17
CA PRO A 135 -4.16 -2.72 -5.33
C PRO A 135 -5.58 -2.93 -4.81
N SER A 136 -6.11 -4.17 -4.86
CA SER A 136 -7.48 -4.48 -4.44
C SER A 136 -7.73 -4.22 -2.95
N GLU A 137 -6.82 -4.63 -2.08
CA GLU A 137 -6.94 -4.43 -0.64
C GLU A 137 -6.92 -2.93 -0.29
N ILE A 138 -5.98 -2.19 -0.89
CA ILE A 138 -5.88 -0.73 -0.72
C ILE A 138 -7.14 -0.04 -1.23
N ARG A 139 -7.65 -0.48 -2.39
CA ARG A 139 -8.89 0.04 -2.98
C ARG A 139 -10.07 -0.16 -2.03
N ASN A 140 -10.24 -1.36 -1.50
CA ASN A 140 -11.35 -1.68 -0.60
C ASN A 140 -11.29 -0.83 0.69
N ILE A 141 -10.09 -0.60 1.22
CA ILE A 141 -9.90 0.28 2.37
C ILE A 141 -10.26 1.73 2.01
N LEU A 142 -9.70 2.26 0.92
CA LEU A 142 -9.92 3.63 0.47
C LEU A 142 -11.41 3.92 0.22
N PHE A 143 -12.10 3.05 -0.52
CA PHE A 143 -13.51 3.24 -0.85
C PHE A 143 -14.46 2.87 0.31
N SER A 144 -13.94 2.39 1.44
CA SER A 144 -14.71 2.26 2.69
C SER A 144 -14.69 3.55 3.54
N LEU A 145 -13.92 4.56 3.14
CA LEU A 145 -13.84 5.85 3.83
C LEU A 145 -15.03 6.74 3.48
N GLU A 146 -15.25 7.75 4.32
CA GLU A 146 -16.19 8.83 4.00
C GLU A 146 -15.75 9.58 2.74
N GLU A 147 -16.72 10.07 1.97
CA GLU A 147 -16.46 10.75 0.69
C GLU A 147 -15.52 11.96 0.81
N VAL A 148 -15.57 12.67 1.94
CA VAL A 148 -14.66 13.78 2.24
C VAL A 148 -13.19 13.33 2.32
N CYS A 149 -12.95 12.15 2.91
CA CYS A 149 -11.62 11.55 3.01
C CYS A 149 -11.15 11.00 1.66
N ILE A 150 -12.04 10.37 0.90
CA ILE A 150 -11.74 9.92 -0.46
C ILE A 150 -11.32 11.11 -1.33
N ARG A 151 -12.03 12.24 -1.22
CA ARG A 151 -11.70 13.49 -1.91
C ARG A 151 -10.36 14.07 -1.49
N ASP A 152 -9.99 13.99 -0.21
CA ASP A 152 -8.68 14.43 0.27
C ASP A 152 -7.52 13.58 -0.29
N ILE A 153 -7.76 12.29 -0.50
CA ILE A 153 -6.76 11.36 -1.02
C ILE A 153 -6.66 11.43 -2.55
N LEU A 154 -7.79 11.44 -3.26
CA LEU A 154 -7.86 11.31 -4.72
C LEU A 154 -8.05 12.64 -5.46
N GLY A 155 -8.26 13.73 -4.72
CA GLY A 155 -8.55 15.06 -5.26
C GLY A 155 -10.04 15.26 -5.57
N PRO A 156 -10.45 16.47 -5.99
CA PRO A 156 -11.85 16.78 -6.28
C PRO A 156 -12.33 16.13 -7.59
N VAL A 157 -13.59 15.70 -7.60
CA VAL A 157 -14.30 15.35 -8.84
C VAL A 157 -14.65 16.63 -9.59
N PRO A 158 -14.39 16.72 -10.91
CA PRO A 158 -14.80 17.85 -11.72
C PRO A 158 -16.33 18.05 -11.68
N SER A 159 -16.77 19.26 -11.35
CA SER A 159 -18.19 19.63 -11.44
C SER A 159 -18.59 19.95 -12.89
N LYS A 160 -19.89 19.95 -13.21
CA LYS A 160 -20.40 20.45 -14.51
C LYS A 160 -19.92 21.88 -14.81
N ILE A 161 -19.73 22.72 -13.80
CA ILE A 161 -19.21 24.08 -13.93
C ILE A 161 -17.73 24.08 -14.33
N ASN A 162 -16.94 23.12 -13.83
CA ASN A 162 -15.54 22.98 -14.22
C ASN A 162 -15.41 22.61 -15.71
N TYR A 163 -16.32 21.80 -16.25
CA TYR A 163 -16.34 21.46 -17.68
C TYR A 163 -16.74 22.63 -18.58
N THR A 164 -17.74 23.43 -18.19
CA THR A 164 -18.21 24.56 -19.01
C THR A 164 -17.28 25.78 -18.98
N THR A 165 -16.33 25.81 -18.03
CA THR A 165 -15.34 26.89 -17.88
C THR A 165 -13.95 26.53 -18.39
N LEU A 166 -13.74 25.32 -18.95
CA LEU A 166 -12.52 24.93 -19.64
C LEU A 166 -12.30 25.82 -20.87
N LYS A 167 -11.57 26.92 -20.69
CA LYS A 167 -11.02 27.68 -21.80
C LYS A 167 -9.84 26.88 -22.37
N LEU A 168 -10.05 26.24 -23.52
CA LEU A 168 -8.95 25.79 -24.35
C LEU A 168 -8.11 27.03 -24.67
N ARG A 169 -6.89 27.10 -24.13
CA ARG A 169 -5.90 28.06 -24.61
C ARG A 169 -5.51 27.57 -25.99
N ALA A 170 -6.05 28.24 -27.02
CA ALA A 170 -5.59 28.15 -28.39
C ALA A 170 -4.17 28.72 -28.52
#